data_AF-A0A7R9PSU3-F1
#
_entry.id   AF-A0A7R9PSU3-F1
#
_cell.length_a   1.000
_cell.length_b   1.000
_cell.length_c   1.000
_cell.angle_alpha   90.00
_cell.angle_beta   90.00
_cell.angle_gamma   90.00
#
_symmetry.space_group_name_H-M   'P 1'
#
loop_
_entity.id
_entity.type
_entity.pdbx_description
1 polymer ?
#
loop_
_entity_poly.entity_id
_entity_poly.type
_entity_poly.pdbx_seq_one_letter_code
_entity_poly.pdbx_strand_id
1 'polypeptide(L)' 'MSLKLYYDILSQPSRAVMLFLLGNKIPFERKEINLKYGDHQSEEFGRLNPFRKVPVIVDGNFPLTERW' A
#
# COMPACT_ATOMS: atom_id res chain seq x y z
N MET A 1 -4.08 14.75 -9.01
CA MET A 1 -3.41 13.47 -8.70
C MET A 1 -3.81 13.09 -7.28
N SER A 2 -4.26 11.86 -7.07
CA SER A 2 -4.71 11.37 -5.75
C SER A 2 -3.67 10.40 -5.21
N LEU A 3 -3.36 10.51 -3.91
CA LEU A 3 -2.51 9.57 -3.20
C LEU A 3 -3.13 8.17 -3.27
N LYS A 4 -2.35 7.13 -3.52
CA LYS A 4 -2.81 5.74 -3.56
C LYS A 4 -2.21 4.99 -2.39
N LEU A 5 -3.03 4.25 -1.66
CA LEU A 5 -2.58 3.32 -0.64
C LEU A 5 -2.81 1.90 -1.16
N TYR A 6 -1.73 1.16 -1.38
CA TYR A 6 -1.75 -0.28 -1.62
C TYR A 6 -1.68 -1.01 -0.29
N TYR A 7 -2.67 -1.82 0.04
CA TYR A 7 -2.83 -2.39 1.38
C TYR A 7 -3.58 -3.73 1.39
N ASP A 8 -3.47 -4.41 2.53
CA ASP A 8 -4.35 -5.50 2.95
C ASP A 8 -4.70 -5.27 4.43
N ILE A 9 -5.96 -5.41 4.82
CA ILE A 9 -6.39 -5.23 6.21
C ILE A 9 -5.80 -6.27 7.18
N LEU A 10 -5.37 -7.44 6.69
CA LEU A 10 -4.68 -8.46 7.49
C LEU A 10 -3.31 -7.94 7.97
N SER A 11 -2.64 -7.10 7.18
CA SER A 11 -1.37 -6.49 7.54
C SER A 11 -1.55 -5.39 8.59
N GLN A 12 -0.92 -5.55 9.76
CA GLN A 12 -0.90 -4.53 10.82
C GLN A 12 -0.37 -3.17 10.35
N PRO A 13 0.79 -3.06 9.66
CA PRO A 13 1.28 -1.77 9.20
C PRO A 13 0.35 -1.13 8.16
N SER A 14 -0.32 -1.93 7.33
CA SER A 14 -1.35 -1.43 6.41
C SER A 14 -2.50 -0.74 7.14
N ARG A 15 -3.00 -1.35 8.23
CA ARG A 15 -4.04 -0.73 9.06
C ARG A 15 -3.55 0.55 9.72
N ALA A 16 -2.31 0.59 10.21
CA ALA A 16 -1.73 1.77 10.82
C ALA A 16 -1.70 2.96 9.85
N VAL A 17 -1.22 2.75 8.63
CA VAL A 17 -1.18 3.78 7.58
C VAL A 17 -2.59 4.21 7.17
N MET A 18 -3.51 3.26 6.96
CA MET A 18 -4.91 3.55 6.64
C MET A 18 -5.56 4.44 7.72
N LEU A 19 -5.39 4.10 9.00
CA LEU A 19 -5.92 4.88 10.12
C LEU A 19 -5.30 6.28 10.18
N PHE A 20 -4.00 6.40 9.92
CA PHE A 20 -3.33 7.70 9.84
C PHE A 20 -3.96 8.60 8.76
N LEU A 21 -4.16 8.07 7.55
CA LEU A 21 -4.74 8.84 6.45
C LEU A 21 -6.19 9.26 6.77
N LEU A 22 -6.99 8.33 7.28
CA LEU A 22 -8.39 8.58 7.66
C LEU A 22 -8.49 9.59 8.81
N GLY A 23 -7.67 9.43 9.86
CA GLY A 23 -7.67 10.31 11.03
C GLY A 23 -7.27 11.75 10.69
N ASN A 24 -6.37 11.92 9.72
CA ASN A 24 -5.96 13.23 9.22
C ASN A 24 -6.81 13.74 8.05
N LYS A 25 -7.87 13.03 7.66
CA LYS A 25 -8.75 13.38 6.53
C LYS A 25 -8.00 13.61 5.22
N ILE A 26 -6.90 12.89 5.01
CA ILE A 26 -6.14 12.94 3.77
C ILE A 26 -6.94 12.13 2.73
N PRO A 27 -7.29 12.69 1.56
CA PRO A 27 -7.96 11.93 0.52
C PRO A 27 -6.98 10.97 -0.17
N PHE A 28 -7.39 9.72 -0.37
CA PHE A 28 -6.59 8.73 -1.07
C PHE A 28 -7.46 7.68 -1.76
N GLU A 29 -6.92 7.09 -2.81
CA GLU A 29 -7.45 5.92 -3.47
C GLU A 29 -7.00 4.65 -2.75
N ARG A 30 -7.95 3.75 -2.51
CA ARG A 30 -7.71 2.44 -1.91
C ARG A 30 -7.35 1.44 -3.00
N LYS A 31 -6.18 0.81 -2.89
CA LYS A 31 -5.74 -0.29 -3.76
C LYS A 31 -5.54 -1.54 -2.90
N GLU A 32 -6.51 -2.44 -2.92
CA GLU A 32 -6.42 -3.68 -2.16
C GLU A 32 -5.46 -4.66 -2.85
N ILE A 33 -4.62 -5.33 -2.06
CA ILE A 33 -3.68 -6.36 -2.49
C ILE A 33 -3.95 -7.57 -1.63
N ASN A 34 -4.55 -8.62 -2.18
CA ASN A 34 -4.96 -9.76 -1.37
C ASN A 34 -3.76 -10.61 -0.96
N LEU A 35 -3.33 -10.51 0.30
CA LEU A 35 -2.22 -11.29 0.84
C LEU A 35 -2.57 -12.77 0.96
N LYS A 36 -3.83 -13.11 1.25
CA LYS A 36 -4.29 -14.50 1.37
C LYS A 36 -4.16 -15.24 0.04
N TYR A 37 -4.42 -14.58 -1.09
CA TYR A 37 -4.27 -15.17 -2.43
C TYR A 37 -2.90 -14.91 -3.06
N GLY A 38 -2.02 -14.15 -2.40
CA GLY A 38 -0.65 -13.95 -2.85
C GLY A 38 -0.48 -12.85 -3.90
N ASP A 39 -1.42 -11.91 -4.05
CA ASP A 39 -1.38 -10.86 -5.08
C ASP A 39 -0.12 -9.99 -5.02
N HIS A 40 0.45 -9.81 -3.82
CA HIS A 40 1.72 -9.14 -3.57
C HIS A 40 2.92 -9.82 -4.25
N GLN A 41 2.78 -11.08 -4.69
CA GLN A 41 3.80 -11.82 -5.43
C GLN A 41 3.65 -11.68 -6.95
N SER A 42 2.65 -10.97 -7.44
CA SER A 42 2.56 -10.64 -8.86
C SER A 42 3.78 -9.83 -9.32
N GLU A 43 4.13 -9.97 -10.60
CA GLU A 43 5.20 -9.16 -11.18
C GLU A 43 4.83 -7.66 -11.17
N GLU A 44 3.55 -7.35 -11.41
CA GLU A 44 3.03 -5.99 -11.35
C GLU A 44 3.30 -5.33 -9.98
N PHE A 45 2.96 -6.02 -8.89
CA PHE A 45 3.22 -5.49 -7.55
C PHE A 45 4.72 -5.47 -7.23
N GLY A 46 5.49 -6.45 -7.70
CA GLY A 46 6.94 -6.49 -7.53
C GLY A 46 7.68 -5.32 -8.21
N ARG A 47 7.17 -4.82 -9.35
CA ARG A 47 7.68 -3.60 -10.00
C ARG A 47 7.39 -2.35 -9.18
N LEU A 48 6.29 -2.34 -8.44
CA LEU A 48 5.93 -1.24 -7.53
C LEU A 48 6.76 -1.26 -6.24
N ASN A 49 6.92 -2.44 -5.64
CA ASN A 49 7.74 -2.66 -4.45
C ASN A 49 8.55 -3.95 -4.61
N PRO A 50 9.88 -3.87 -4.83
CA PRO A 50 10.75 -5.04 -4.96
C PRO A 50 10.71 -6.00 -3.76
N PHE A 51 10.37 -5.48 -2.56
CA PHE A 51 10.23 -6.30 -1.36
C PHE A 51 8.91 -7.07 -1.30
N ARG A 52 7.96 -6.79 -2.20
CA ARG A 52 6.66 -7.47 -2.30
C ARG A 52 5.88 -7.43 -0.99
N LYS A 53 6.01 -6.34 -0.23
CA LYS A 53 5.31 -6.11 1.04
C LYS A 53 4.28 -4.99 0.90
N VAL A 54 3.22 -5.06 1.71
CA VAL A 54 2.27 -3.96 1.95
C VAL A 54 2.46 -3.42 3.37
N PRO A 55 2.19 -2.12 3.62
CA PRO A 55 1.63 -1.13 2.69
C PRO A 55 2.65 -0.50 1.74
N VAL A 56 2.16 0.06 0.64
CA VAL A 56 2.90 0.98 -0.24
C VAL A 56 2.05 2.23 -0.47
N ILE A 57 2.64 3.40 -0.33
CA ILE A 57 1.99 4.67 -0.71
C ILE A 57 2.55 5.11 -2.05
N VAL A 58 1.69 5.59 -2.96
CA VAL A 58 2.12 6.23 -4.20
C VAL A 58 1.52 7.63 -4.27
N ASP A 59 2.37 8.64 -4.35
CA ASP A 59 1.96 10.02 -4.60
C ASP A 59 2.53 10.50 -5.93
N GLY A 60 1.67 10.66 -6.93
CA GLY A 60 2.10 10.91 -8.31
C GLY A 60 3.01 9.79 -8.84
N ASN A 61 4.29 10.12 -9.05
CA ASN A 61 5.32 9.20 -9.56
C ASN A 61 6.26 8.69 -8.44
N PHE A 62 5.96 8.98 -7.17
CA PHE A 62 6.80 8.61 -6.05
C PHE A 62 6.20 7.44 -5.26
N PRO A 63 6.74 6.21 -5.41
CA PRO A 63 6.41 5.09 -4.53
C PRO A 63 7.22 5.18 -3.23
N LEU A 64 6.53 5.19 -2.10
CA LEU A 64 7.10 5.11 -0.75
C LEU A 64 6.93 3.69 -0.21
N THR A 65 8.06 3.07 0.15
CA THR A 65 8.14 1.72 0.73
C THR A 65 9.17 1.73 1.87
N GLU A 66 9.04 0.79 2.80
CA GLU A 66 10.01 0.60 3.89
C GLU A 66 10.60 -0.82 3.80
N ARG A 67 11.90 -0.94 4.09
CA ARG A 67 12.65 -2.20 3.88
C ARG A 67 12.48 -3.22 5.01
N TRP A 68 12.17 -2.74 6.21
CA TRP A 68 12.29 -3.49 7.47
C TRP A 68 11.23 -4.60 7.60
#